data_AF-A0A1I7GHC4-F1
#
_entry.id   AF-A0A1I7GHC4-F1
#
_cell.length_a   1.000
_cell.length_b   1.000
_cell.length_c   1.000
_cell.angle_alpha   90.00
_cell.angle_beta   90.00
_cell.angle_gamma   90.00
#
_symmetry.space_group_name_H-M   'P 1'
#
loop_
_entity.id
_entity.type
_entity.pdbx_description
1 polymer ?
#
loop_
_entity_poly.entity_id
_entity_poly.type
_entity_poly.pdbx_seq_one_letter_code
_entity_poly.pdbx_strand_id
1 'polypeptide(L)' 'MTARLRQDDGFAGRADEVYETLIRAHHGLSDEDSAALNARLVLILAHEVGDPAVLAEAIALARRSLTLASSDHAVSA' A
#
# COMPACT_ATOMS: atom_id res chain seq x y z
N MET A 1 3.83 22.84 7.00
CA MET A 1 3.71 21.87 8.10
C MET A 1 3.84 20.50 7.45
N THR A 2 5.05 19.93 7.49
CA THR A 2 5.37 18.68 6.77
C THR A 2 4.56 17.56 7.41
N ALA A 3 3.65 16.96 6.67
CA ALA A 3 2.98 15.77 7.16
C ALA A 3 4.04 14.65 7.24
N ARG A 4 3.97 13.83 8.28
CA ARG A 4 4.86 12.67 8.47
C ARG A 4 4.05 11.41 8.22
N LEU A 5 4.66 10.40 7.60
CA LEU A 5 3.98 9.13 7.37
C LEU A 5 3.51 8.54 8.71
N ARG A 6 2.22 8.17 8.77
CA ARG A 6 1.61 7.53 9.94
C ARG A 6 2.17 6.12 10.12
N GLN A 7 2.62 5.78 11.33
CA GLN A 7 3.10 4.43 11.68
C GLN A 7 2.37 3.79 12.87
N ASP A 8 1.38 4.46 13.45
CA ASP A 8 0.45 3.89 14.42
C ASP A 8 -0.72 3.18 13.71
N ASP A 9 -1.68 2.64 14.46
CA ASP A 9 -2.86 1.99 13.89
C ASP A 9 -3.73 3.01 13.13
N GLY A 10 -3.48 3.11 11.82
CA GLY A 10 -4.20 3.99 10.91
C GLY A 10 -5.63 3.56 10.61
N PHE A 11 -6.07 2.39 11.06
CA PHE A 11 -7.40 1.83 10.80
C PHE A 11 -8.28 1.72 12.05
N ALA A 12 -7.76 2.11 13.23
CA ALA A 12 -8.50 2.10 14.49
C ALA A 12 -9.22 0.75 14.74
N GLY A 13 -8.50 -0.36 14.56
CA GLY A 13 -9.02 -1.71 14.71
C GLY A 13 -9.87 -2.25 13.55
N ARG A 14 -10.09 -1.48 12.49
CA ARG A 14 -10.91 -1.86 11.32
C ARG A 14 -10.09 -2.35 10.13
N ALA A 15 -8.88 -2.85 10.37
CA ALA A 15 -7.97 -3.30 9.32
C ALA A 15 -8.62 -4.39 8.43
N ASP A 16 -9.37 -5.32 9.04
CA ASP A 16 -10.04 -6.42 8.33
C ASP A 16 -11.10 -5.91 7.34
N GLU A 17 -11.94 -4.95 7.75
CA GLU A 17 -12.98 -4.36 6.88
C GLU A 17 -12.36 -3.62 5.68
N VAL A 18 -11.24 -2.93 5.90
CA VAL A 18 -10.50 -2.26 4.83
C VAL A 18 -9.91 -3.28 3.87
N TYR A 19 -9.31 -4.35 4.41
CA TYR A 19 -8.74 -5.42 3.59
C TYR A 19 -9.81 -6.13 2.77
N GLU A 20 -10.96 -6.45 3.37
CA GLU A 20 -12.10 -7.03 2.67
C GLU A 20 -12.58 -6.14 1.52
N THR A 21 -12.69 -4.83 1.76
CA THR A 21 -13.08 -3.85 0.73
C THR A 21 -12.12 -3.87 -0.46
N LEU A 22 -10.81 -3.93 -0.21
CA LEU A 22 -9.80 -4.02 -1.25
C LEU A 22 -9.95 -5.32 -2.05
N ILE A 23 -10.01 -6.47 -1.37
CA ILE A 23 -10.14 -7.78 -2.04
C ILE A 23 -11.41 -7.83 -2.88
N ARG A 24 -12.53 -7.35 -2.36
CA ARG A 24 -13.80 -7.32 -3.08
C ARG A 24 -13.75 -6.44 -4.32
N ALA A 25 -12.97 -5.36 -4.30
CA ALA A 25 -12.79 -4.49 -5.48
C ALA A 25 -12.12 -5.21 -6.66
N HIS A 26 -11.34 -6.27 -6.40
CA HIS A 26 -10.69 -7.08 -7.44
C HIS A 26 -11.55 -8.25 -7.95
N HIS A 27 -12.65 -8.57 -7.28
CA HIS A 27 -13.44 -9.76 -7.61
C HIS A 27 -14.05 -9.68 -9.02
N GLY A 28 -13.71 -10.65 -9.87
CA GLY A 28 -14.20 -10.74 -11.24
C GLY A 28 -13.42 -9.93 -12.27
N LEU A 29 -12.31 -9.28 -11.88
CA LEU A 29 -11.38 -8.63 -12.80
C LEU A 29 -10.36 -9.64 -13.35
N SER A 30 -9.85 -9.37 -14.56
CA SER A 30 -8.64 -10.05 -15.03
C SER A 30 -7.40 -9.53 -14.28
N ASP A 31 -6.27 -10.21 -14.44
CA ASP A 31 -5.00 -9.76 -13.85
C ASP A 31 -4.60 -8.37 -14.37
N GLU A 32 -4.83 -8.09 -15.65
CA GLU A 32 -4.56 -6.77 -16.26
C GLU A 32 -5.46 -5.68 -15.68
N ASP A 33 -6.76 -5.95 -15.56
CA ASP A 33 -7.72 -4.99 -15.00
C ASP A 33 -7.47 -4.76 -13.50
N SER A 34 -7.09 -5.81 -12.78
CA SER A 34 -6.68 -5.77 -11.38
C SER A 34 -5.42 -4.90 -11.19
N ALA A 35 -4.43 -5.03 -12.07
CA ALA A 35 -3.24 -4.19 -12.07
C ALA A 35 -3.57 -2.73 -12.40
N ALA A 36 -4.46 -2.50 -13.39
CA ALA A 36 -4.93 -1.16 -13.74
C ALA A 36 -5.72 -0.50 -12.60
N LEU A 37 -6.55 -1.26 -11.87
CA LEU A 37 -7.25 -0.81 -10.66
C LEU A 37 -6.24 -0.34 -9.61
N ASN A 38 -5.22 -1.15 -9.31
CA ASN A 38 -4.18 -0.80 -8.35
C ASN A 38 -3.42 0.46 -8.75
N ALA A 39 -3.02 0.59 -10.02
CA ALA A 39 -2.33 1.79 -10.50
C ALA A 39 -3.17 3.06 -10.32
N ARG A 40 -4.48 3.00 -10.64
CA ARG A 40 -5.40 4.13 -10.46
C ARG A 40 -5.61 4.44 -8.98
N LEU A 41 -5.79 3.42 -8.14
CA LEU A 41 -5.97 3.59 -6.70
C LEU A 41 -4.75 4.27 -6.07
N VAL A 42 -3.53 3.86 -6.43
CA VAL A 42 -2.29 4.50 -5.96
C VAL A 42 -2.26 5.98 -6.33
N LEU A 43 -2.62 6.34 -7.57
CA LEU A 43 -2.65 7.73 -8.01
C LEU A 43 -3.69 8.58 -7.25
N ILE A 44 -4.88 8.03 -7.04
CA ILE A 44 -5.94 8.69 -6.26
C ILE A 44 -5.46 8.92 -4.83
N LEU A 45 -4.93 7.88 -4.16
CA LEU A 45 -4.44 8.01 -2.79
C LEU A 45 -3.24 8.97 -2.68
N ALA A 46 -2.35 8.98 -3.67
CA ALA A 46 -1.24 9.93 -3.72
C ALA A 46 -1.74 11.38 -3.81
N HIS A 47 -2.81 11.62 -4.57
CA HIS A 47 -3.49 12.92 -4.62
C HIS A 47 -4.11 13.29 -3.27
N GLU A 48 -4.82 12.35 -2.62
CA GLU A 48 -5.43 12.59 -1.30
C GLU A 48 -4.40 12.87 -0.19
N VAL A 49 -3.19 12.30 -0.29
CA VAL A 49 -2.09 12.60 0.63
C VAL A 49 -1.58 14.04 0.47
N GLY A 50 -1.54 14.58 -0.76
CA GLY A 50 -1.26 15.98 -1.07
C GLY A 50 0.18 16.48 -0.84
N ASP A 51 1.00 15.78 -0.04
CA ASP A 51 2.39 16.16 0.28
C ASP A 51 3.41 15.24 -0.44
N PRO A 52 4.20 15.76 -1.40
CA PRO A 52 5.25 14.98 -2.08
C PRO A 52 6.31 14.38 -1.16
N ALA A 53 6.59 15.01 0.00
CA ALA A 53 7.56 14.48 0.95
C ALA A 53 7.03 13.21 1.65
N VAL A 54 5.74 13.19 2.00
CA VAL A 54 5.08 11.99 2.54
C VAL A 54 5.07 10.87 1.51
N LEU A 55 4.77 11.20 0.24
CA LEU A 55 4.79 10.21 -0.84
C LEU A 55 6.18 9.60 -1.03
N ALA A 56 7.24 10.42 -0.99
CA ALA A 56 8.62 9.94 -1.09
C ALA A 56 8.99 9.02 0.08
N GLU A 57 8.58 9.36 1.31
CA GLU A 57 8.79 8.52 2.49
C GLU A 57 8.05 7.17 2.38
N ALA A 58 6.79 7.18 1.92
CA ALA A 58 5.99 5.98 1.69
C ALA A 58 6.60 5.05 0.65
N ILE A 59 7.07 5.61 -0.49
CA ILE A 59 7.75 4.83 -1.53
C ILE A 59 9.05 4.22 -0.99
N ALA A 60 9.84 4.98 -0.23
CA ALA A 60 11.07 4.45 0.37
C ALA A 60 10.77 3.32 1.35
N LEU A 61 9.70 3.41 2.14
CA LEU A 61 9.28 2.35 3.05
C LEU A 61 8.81 1.10 2.30
N ALA A 62 7.95 1.25 1.28
CA ALA A 62 7.48 0.14 0.45
C ALA A 62 8.64 -0.58 -0.24
N ARG A 63 9.67 0.15 -0.70
CA ARG A 63 10.87 -0.48 -1.27
C ARG A 63 11.66 -1.30 -0.23
N ARG A 64 11.79 -0.80 1.01
CA ARG A 64 12.47 -1.53 2.08
C ARG A 64 11.74 -2.81 2.48
N SER A 65 10.41 -2.81 2.51
CA SER A 65 9.65 -4.01 2.89
C SER A 65 9.84 -5.17 1.92
N LEU A 66 10.04 -4.89 0.63
CA LEU A 66 10.34 -5.92 -0.37
C LEU A 66 11.71 -6.60 -0.12
N THR A 67 12.71 -5.84 0.33
CA THR A 67 14.01 -6.39 0.72
C THR A 67 13.88 -7.31 1.94
N LEU A 68 13.11 -6.89 2.95
CA LEU A 68 12.88 -7.69 4.15
C LEU A 68 12.14 -9.01 3.85
N ALA A 69 11.09 -8.94 3.02
CA ALA A 69 10.35 -10.13 2.59
C ALA A 69 11.24 -11.12 1.81
N SER A 70 12.17 -10.61 0.99
CA SER A 70 13.12 -11.45 0.24
C SER A 70 14.17 -12.13 1.13
N SER A 71 14.58 -11.52 2.25
CA SER A 71 15.52 -12.12 3.20
C SER A 71 14.89 -13.24 4.03
N ASP A 72 13.61 -13.16 4.39
CA ASP A 72 12.91 -14.25 5.08
C ASP A 72 12.78 -15.52 4.22
N HIS A 73 12.62 -15.34 2.90
CA HIS A 73 12.57 -16.47 1.97
C HIS A 73 13.94 -17.14 1.79
N ALA A 74 15.05 -16.44 2.05
CA ALA A 74 16.42 -16.97 1.88
C ALA A 74 16.94 -17.75 3.11
N VAL A 75 16.32 -17.61 4.28
CA VAL A 75 16.73 -18.32 5.53
C VAL A 75 16.10 -19.72 5.64
N SER A 76 15.20 -20.07 4.70
CA SER A 76 14.49 -21.36 4.67
C SER A 76 14.99 -22.33 3.58
N ALA A 77 16.15 -22.09 2.98
CA ALA A 77 16.81 -22.97 1.99
C ALA A 77 18.15 -23.49 2.55
#